data_AF-A0A960AM47-F1
#
_entry.id   AF-A0A960AM47-F1
#
_cell.length_a   1.000
_cell.length_b   1.000
_cell.length_c   1.000
_cell.angle_alpha   90.00
_cell.angle_beta   90.00
_cell.angle_gamma   90.00
#
_symmetry.space_group_name_H-M   'P 1'
#
loop_
_entity.id
_entity.type
_entity.pdbx_description
1 polymer ?
#
loop_
_entity_poly.entity_id
_entity_poly.type
_entity_poly.pdbx_seq_one_letter_code
_entity_poly.pdbx_strand_id
1 'polypeptide(L)'
;HQISRVGQLLDPVADRLYILATLIGLLLRGIVPLWFVLLLVSRDLIMSVVLAVLKRRGVTGLPVHFVGKAATFCLLYAFPLLLLGDGAGWLADTAKVVGWAFAVWGTALYWWAAVLYIGQARRIMAATP
;
A
#
# COMPACT_ATOMS: atom_id res chain seq x y z
N HIS A 1 29.02 -1.47 -10.71
CA HIS A 1 27.61 -1.58 -10.27
C HIS A 1 26.77 -2.18 -11.39
N GLN A 2 26.74 -3.52 -11.49
CA GLN A 2 25.94 -4.22 -12.49
C GLN A 2 24.55 -4.47 -11.90
N ILE A 3 23.59 -3.63 -12.26
CA ILE A 3 22.22 -3.79 -11.81
C ILE A 3 21.61 -4.92 -12.66
N SER A 4 21.40 -6.09 -12.06
CA SER A 4 20.76 -7.23 -12.73
C SER A 4 19.29 -6.90 -13.03
N ARG A 5 18.84 -7.16 -14.27
CA ARG A 5 17.41 -7.07 -14.66
C ARG A 5 16.50 -7.94 -13.77
N VAL A 6 17.05 -9.01 -13.19
CA VAL A 6 16.35 -9.89 -12.25
C VAL A 6 16.22 -9.21 -10.89
N GLY A 7 17.26 -8.50 -10.42
CA GLY A 7 17.23 -7.73 -9.17
C GLY A 7 16.17 -6.63 -9.19
N GLN A 8 16.06 -5.87 -10.29
CA GLN A 8 15.05 -4.82 -10.44
C GLN A 8 13.60 -5.31 -10.40
N LEU A 9 13.35 -6.59 -10.72
CA LEU A 9 12.01 -7.19 -10.62
C LEU A 9 11.76 -7.83 -9.25
N LEU A 10 12.81 -8.31 -8.57
CA LEU A 10 12.72 -8.90 -7.24
C LEU A 10 12.51 -7.84 -6.15
N ASP A 11 13.15 -6.67 -6.26
CA ASP A 11 13.02 -5.59 -5.27
C ASP A 11 11.56 -5.20 -4.96
N PRO A 12 10.68 -4.89 -5.95
CA PRO A 12 9.30 -4.53 -5.68
C PRO A 12 8.43 -5.71 -5.19
N VAL A 13 8.85 -6.96 -5.45
CA VAL A 13 8.15 -8.14 -4.93
C VAL A 13 8.51 -8.35 -3.46
N ALA A 14 9.78 -8.22 -3.11
CA ALA A 14 10.25 -8.33 -1.73
C ALA A 14 9.62 -7.26 -0.83
N ASP A 15 9.53 -6.02 -1.30
CA ASP A 15 8.88 -4.92 -0.58
C ASP A 15 7.40 -5.23 -0.27
N ARG A 16 6.68 -5.78 -1.25
CA ARG A 16 5.27 -6.19 -1.07
C ARG A 16 5.12 -7.37 -0.12
N LEU A 17 6.00 -8.36 -0.20
CA LEU A 17 5.98 -9.50 0.71
C LEU A 17 6.27 -9.06 2.14
N TYR A 18 7.17 -8.11 2.35
CA TYR A 18 7.46 -7.51 3.65
C TYR A 18 6.22 -6.82 4.24
N ILE A 19 5.52 -5.99 3.45
CA ILE A 19 4.28 -5.32 3.89
C ILE A 19 3.21 -6.36 4.24
N LEU A 20 3.04 -7.38 3.39
CA LEU A 20 2.06 -8.45 3.63
C LEU A 20 2.40 -9.24 4.90
N ALA A 21 3.65 -9.61 5.10
CA ALA A 21 4.11 -10.30 6.31
C ALA A 21 3.86 -9.47 7.57
N THR A 22 4.12 -8.16 7.51
CA THR A 22 3.86 -7.22 8.61
C THR A 22 2.37 -7.16 8.95
N LEU A 23 1.51 -7.04 7.93
CA LEU A 23 0.05 -7.03 8.12
C LEU A 23 -0.47 -8.34 8.73
N ILE A 24 0.04 -9.49 8.26
CA ILE A 24 -0.31 -10.80 8.82
C ILE A 24 0.16 -10.91 10.27
N GLY A 25 1.37 -10.44 10.60
CA GLY A 25 1.87 -10.43 11.97
C GLY A 25 0.99 -9.60 12.91
N LEU A 26 0.57 -8.41 12.49
CA LEU A 26 -0.35 -7.55 13.25
C LEU A 26 -1.75 -8.15 13.40
N LEU A 27 -2.23 -8.86 12.38
CA LEU A 27 -3.49 -9.60 12.42
C LEU A 27 -3.45 -10.76 13.41
N LEU A 28 -2.38 -11.56 13.39
CA LEU A 28 -2.21 -12.70 14.30
C LEU A 28 -2.06 -12.27 15.75
N ARG A 29 -1.49 -11.08 16.00
CA ARG A 29 -1.49 -10.44 17.33
C ARG A 29 -2.85 -9.85 17.73
N GLY A 30 -3.83 -9.79 16.83
CA GLY A 30 -5.13 -9.16 17.09
C GLY A 30 -5.08 -7.63 17.16
N ILE A 31 -3.98 -7.00 16.77
CA ILE A 31 -3.83 -5.53 16.75
C ILE A 31 -4.67 -4.93 15.62
N VAL A 32 -4.71 -5.61 14.48
CA VAL A 32 -5.42 -5.18 13.28
C VAL A 32 -6.47 -6.24 12.90
N PRO A 33 -7.72 -5.84 12.59
CA PRO A 33 -8.78 -6.76 12.21
C PRO A 33 -8.61 -7.27 10.76
N LEU A 34 -9.13 -8.46 10.49
CA LEU A 34 -9.02 -9.12 9.18
C LEU A 34 -9.56 -8.25 8.02
N TRP A 35 -10.67 -7.54 8.24
CA TRP A 35 -11.27 -6.69 7.21
C TRP A 35 -10.29 -5.60 6.73
N PHE A 36 -9.46 -5.06 7.63
CA PHE A 36 -8.50 -4.01 7.28
C PHE A 36 -7.36 -4.57 6.44
N VAL A 37 -6.88 -5.77 6.79
CA VAL A 37 -5.86 -6.49 5.99
C VAL A 37 -6.40 -6.78 4.59
N LEU A 38 -7.61 -7.34 4.49
CA LEU A 38 -8.24 -7.63 3.19
C LEU A 38 -8.41 -6.35 2.35
N LEU A 39 -8.74 -5.23 3.00
CA LEU A 39 -8.94 -3.95 2.34
C LEU A 39 -7.62 -3.37 1.81
N LEU A 40 -6.48 -3.56 2.48
CA LEU A 40 -5.17 -3.17 1.93
C LEU A 40 -4.71 -4.11 0.82
N VAL A 41 -4.79 -5.42 1.04
CA VAL A 41 -4.31 -6.45 0.09
C VAL A 41 -5.11 -6.43 -1.22
N SER A 42 -6.42 -6.27 -1.15
CA SER A 42 -7.27 -6.19 -2.35
C SER A 42 -6.89 -5.02 -3.25
N ARG A 43 -6.55 -3.85 -2.67
CA ARG A 43 -6.04 -2.71 -3.44
C ARG A 43 -4.77 -3.09 -4.19
N ASP A 44 -3.79 -3.70 -3.52
CA ASP A 44 -2.53 -4.08 -4.16
C ASP A 44 -2.71 -5.12 -5.26
N LEU A 45 -3.65 -6.05 -5.08
CA LEU A 45 -4.05 -6.98 -6.13
C LEU A 45 -4.62 -6.24 -7.35
N ILE A 46 -5.57 -5.32 -7.13
CA ILE A 46 -6.17 -4.51 -8.20
C ILE A 46 -5.09 -3.71 -8.95
N MET A 47 -4.21 -3.02 -8.23
CA MET A 47 -3.14 -2.23 -8.84
C MET A 47 -2.13 -3.08 -9.61
N SER A 48 -1.85 -4.29 -9.12
CA SER A 48 -1.01 -5.26 -9.84
C SER A 48 -1.64 -5.69 -11.16
N VAL A 49 -2.95 -5.93 -11.18
CA VAL A 49 -3.69 -6.27 -12.41
C VAL A 49 -3.70 -5.09 -13.37
N VAL A 50 -3.98 -3.88 -12.90
CA VAL A 50 -3.97 -2.65 -13.73
C VAL A 50 -2.60 -2.46 -14.39
N LEU A 51 -1.52 -2.56 -13.61
CA LEU A 51 -0.16 -2.43 -14.14
C LEU A 51 0.20 -3.57 -15.11
N ALA A 52 -0.23 -4.81 -14.85
CA ALA A 52 -0.01 -5.92 -15.76
C ALA A 52 -0.72 -5.72 -17.11
N VAL A 53 -1.95 -5.20 -17.10
CA VAL A 53 -2.69 -4.86 -18.32
C VAL A 53 -2.00 -3.73 -19.10
N LEU A 54 -1.55 -2.67 -18.41
CA LEU A 54 -0.84 -1.56 -19.04
C LEU A 54 0.50 -2.00 -19.65
N LYS A 55 1.26 -2.85 -18.93
CA LYS A 55 2.54 -3.37 -19.39
C LYS A 55 2.40 -4.20 -20.67
N ARG A 56 1.30 -4.95 -20.84
CA ARG A 56 1.00 -5.68 -22.08
C ARG A 56 0.77 -4.76 -23.29
N ARG A 57 0.40 -3.49 -23.05
CA ARG A 57 0.22 -2.47 -24.09
C ARG A 57 1.43 -1.55 -24.28
N GLY A 58 2.59 -1.90 -23.70
CA GLY A 58 3.81 -1.10 -23.82
C GLY A 58 3.87 0.14 -22.92
N VAL A 59 2.86 0.36 -22.07
CA VAL A 59 2.85 1.47 -21.11
C VAL A 59 3.56 1.01 -19.85
N THR A 60 4.76 1.55 -19.61
CA THR A 60 5.63 1.13 -18.50
C THR A 60 5.51 1.99 -17.25
N GLY A 61 4.73 3.08 -17.29
CA GLY A 61 4.57 3.98 -16.15
C GLY A 61 3.28 4.78 -16.15
N LEU A 62 2.71 4.96 -14.96
CA LEU A 62 1.64 5.92 -14.68
C LEU A 62 2.26 7.14 -13.98
N PRO A 63 1.85 8.37 -14.31
CA PRO A 63 2.34 9.56 -13.62
C PRO A 63 2.04 9.47 -12.12
N VAL A 64 3.04 9.76 -11.29
CA VAL A 64 2.97 9.53 -9.85
C VAL A 64 2.09 10.60 -9.21
N HIS A 65 1.02 10.19 -8.52
CA HIS A 65 0.17 11.12 -7.79
C HIS A 65 0.70 11.37 -6.38
N PHE A 66 0.73 12.65 -5.97
CA PHE A 66 1.10 13.05 -4.61
C PHE A 66 0.23 12.36 -3.55
N VAL A 67 -1.04 12.07 -3.87
CA VAL A 67 -1.95 11.36 -2.97
C VAL A 67 -1.44 9.95 -2.64
N GLY A 68 -0.85 9.26 -3.61
CA GLY A 68 -0.27 7.94 -3.39
C GLY A 68 0.93 8.00 -2.44
N LYS A 69 1.78 9.03 -2.58
CA LYS A 69 2.91 9.23 -1.66
C LYS A 69 2.44 9.51 -0.24
N ALA A 70 1.46 10.40 -0.08
CA ALA A 70 0.88 10.71 1.23
C ALA A 70 0.27 9.46 1.89
N ALA A 71 -0.44 8.63 1.13
CA ALA A 71 -1.00 7.37 1.63
C ALA A 71 0.09 6.41 2.14
N THR A 72 1.17 6.24 1.38
CA THR A 72 2.30 5.40 1.79
C THR A 72 2.97 5.93 3.07
N PHE A 73 3.18 7.24 3.18
CA PHE A 73 3.69 7.84 4.41
C PHE A 73 2.78 7.54 5.60
N CYS A 74 1.47 7.73 5.45
CA CYS A 74 0.53 7.45 6.53
C CYS A 74 0.57 5.98 6.97
N LEU A 75 0.57 5.03 6.03
CA LEU A 75 0.62 3.61 6.34
C LEU A 75 1.96 3.18 6.96
N LEU A 76 3.07 3.79 6.53
CA LEU A 76 4.40 3.53 7.08
C LEU A 76 4.50 3.93 8.56
N TYR A 77 3.86 5.03 8.96
CA TYR A 77 3.75 5.40 10.38
C TYR A 77 2.70 4.60 11.14
N ALA A 78 1.61 4.19 10.47
CA ALA A 78 0.52 3.45 11.11
C ALA A 78 1.01 2.15 11.75
N PHE A 79 1.79 1.32 11.03
CA PHE A 79 2.16 -0.01 11.55
C PHE A 79 3.04 0.02 12.81
N PRO A 80 4.14 0.81 12.87
CA PRO A 80 4.93 0.91 14.10
C PRO A 80 4.15 1.52 15.27
N LEU A 81 3.30 2.51 15.01
CA LEU A 81 2.47 3.14 16.04
C LEU A 81 1.42 2.19 16.60
N LEU A 82 0.78 1.39 15.73
CA LEU A 82 -0.17 0.36 16.15
C LEU A 82 0.52 -0.73 16.98
N LEU A 83 1.74 -1.13 16.59
CA LEU A 83 2.53 -2.08 17.37
C LEU A 83 2.96 -1.51 18.73
N LEU A 84 3.38 -0.24 18.77
CA LEU A 84 3.72 0.45 20.02
C LEU A 84 2.48 0.61 20.93
N GLY A 85 1.31 0.78 20.34
CA GLY A 85 0.02 0.87 21.03
C GLY A 85 -0.52 -0.45 21.59
N ASP A 86 0.16 -1.56 21.35
CA ASP A 86 -0.12 -2.88 21.96
C ASP A 86 0.48 -3.00 23.39
N GLY A 87 1.28 -2.02 23.82
CA GLY A 87 1.87 -1.97 25.16
C GLY A 87 0.92 -1.41 26.23
N ALA A 88 1.46 -1.15 27.43
CA ALA A 88 0.73 -0.57 28.55
C ALA A 88 1.22 0.86 28.88
N GLY A 89 0.30 1.72 29.32
CA GLY A 89 0.57 3.08 29.78
C GLY A 89 0.20 4.16 28.77
N TRP A 90 0.27 5.42 29.21
CA TRP A 90 -0.23 6.58 28.46
C TRP A 90 0.41 6.75 27.07
N LEU A 91 1.68 6.36 26.92
CA LEU A 91 2.40 6.41 25.65
C LEU A 91 1.82 5.40 24.64
N ALA A 92 1.47 4.19 25.12
CA ALA A 92 0.85 3.16 24.28
C ALA A 92 -0.56 3.57 23.86
N ASP A 93 -1.37 4.11 24.79
CA ASP A 93 -2.72 4.59 24.47
C ASP A 93 -2.69 5.70 23.41
N THR A 94 -1.77 6.66 23.55
CA THR A 94 -1.59 7.75 22.58
C THR A 94 -1.12 7.21 21.24
N ALA A 95 -0.13 6.29 21.24
CA ALA A 95 0.37 5.66 20.02
C ALA A 95 -0.73 4.88 19.29
N LYS A 96 -1.61 4.20 20.03
CA LYS A 96 -2.75 3.46 19.47
C LYS A 96 -3.73 4.38 18.75
N VAL A 97 -4.12 5.49 19.38
CA VAL A 97 -5.05 6.46 18.77
C VAL A 97 -4.44 7.09 17.52
N VAL A 98 -3.18 7.54 17.61
CA VAL A 98 -2.48 8.16 16.48
C VAL A 98 -2.26 7.13 15.37
N GLY A 99 -1.86 5.90 15.71
CA GLY A 99 -1.67 4.80 14.78
C GLY A 99 -2.94 4.46 14.02
N TRP A 100 -4.09 4.39 14.70
CA TRP A 100 -5.39 4.16 14.05
C TRP A 100 -5.83 5.35 13.18
N ALA A 101 -5.56 6.59 13.59
CA ALA A 101 -5.83 7.75 12.75
C ALA A 101 -5.02 7.69 11.44
N PHE A 102 -3.72 7.39 11.53
CA PHE A 102 -2.87 7.18 10.35
C PHE A 102 -3.31 5.98 9.51
N ALA A 103 -3.75 4.88 10.13
CA ALA A 103 -4.25 3.71 9.45
C ALA A 103 -5.50 4.02 8.62
N VAL A 104 -6.50 4.68 9.22
CA VAL A 104 -7.77 5.01 8.55
C VAL A 104 -7.54 6.02 7.43
N TRP A 105 -6.89 7.15 7.72
CA TRP A 105 -6.63 8.18 6.73
C TRP A 105 -5.68 7.70 5.63
N GLY A 106 -4.61 6.99 6.01
CA GLY A 106 -3.69 6.39 5.06
C GLY A 106 -4.39 5.44 4.12
N THR A 107 -5.25 4.58 4.64
CA THR A 107 -6.04 3.62 3.85
C THR A 107 -7.03 4.32 2.92
N ALA A 108 -7.73 5.36 3.39
CA ALA A 108 -8.65 6.14 2.57
C ALA A 108 -7.90 6.79 1.38
N LEU A 109 -6.76 7.44 1.65
CA LEU A 109 -5.90 8.01 0.60
C LEU A 109 -5.34 6.93 -0.33
N TYR A 110 -5.04 5.74 0.20
CA TYR A 110 -4.49 4.62 -0.57
C TYR A 110 -5.48 4.10 -1.62
N TRP A 111 -6.76 4.00 -1.23
CA TRP A 111 -7.86 3.65 -2.12
C TRP A 111 -8.20 4.76 -3.08
N TRP A 112 -8.21 6.02 -2.62
CA TRP A 112 -8.42 7.16 -3.50
C TRP A 112 -7.37 7.22 -4.62
N ALA A 113 -6.09 7.03 -4.26
CA ALA A 113 -5.01 6.93 -5.24
C ALA A 113 -5.26 5.79 -6.24
N ALA A 114 -5.72 4.61 -5.78
CA ALA A 114 -6.03 3.49 -6.68
C ALA A 114 -7.13 3.86 -7.70
N VAL A 115 -8.19 4.54 -7.27
CA VAL A 115 -9.25 5.01 -8.18
C VAL A 115 -8.70 6.00 -9.21
N LEU A 116 -7.86 6.96 -8.79
CA LEU A 116 -7.22 7.90 -9.71
C LEU A 116 -6.35 7.18 -10.75
N TYR A 117 -5.56 6.19 -10.32
CA TYR A 117 -4.72 5.39 -11.22
C TYR A 117 -5.55 4.55 -12.19
N ILE A 118 -6.66 3.94 -11.76
CA ILE A 118 -7.58 3.21 -12.65
C ILE A 118 -8.18 4.15 -13.68
N GLY A 119 -8.60 5.36 -13.27
CA GLY A 119 -9.12 6.38 -14.18
C GLY A 119 -8.08 6.79 -15.24
N GLN A 120 -6.83 6.99 -14.84
CA GLN A 120 -5.73 7.28 -15.76
C GLN A 120 -5.43 6.11 -16.70
N ALA A 121 -5.36 4.89 -16.18
CA ALA A 121 -5.18 3.67 -16.95
C ALA A 121 -6.26 3.56 -18.04
N ARG A 122 -7.53 3.81 -17.71
CA ARG A 122 -8.63 3.81 -18.68
C ARG A 122 -8.46 4.87 -19.77
N ARG A 123 -8.07 6.10 -19.41
CA ARG A 123 -7.83 7.18 -20.39
C ARG A 123 -6.69 6.83 -21.35
N ILE A 124 -5.59 6.27 -20.84
CA ILE A 124 -4.47 5.83 -21.67
C ILE A 124 -4.91 4.69 -22.61
N MET A 125 -5.63 3.69 -22.08
CA MET A 125 -6.15 2.58 -22.90
C MET A 125 -7.15 3.02 -23.98
N ALA A 126 -7.88 4.12 -23.77
CA ALA A 126 -8.79 4.69 -24.77
C ALA A 126 -8.05 5.54 -25.82
N ALA A 127 -6.89 6.11 -25.47
CA ALA A 127 -6.09 6.94 -26.37
C ALA A 127 -5.08 6.14 -27.22
N THR A 128 -4.75 4.90 -26.81
CA THR A 128 -3.88 4.00 -27.58
C THR A 128 -4.76 2.99 -28.34
N PRO A 129 -4.83 3.07 -29.69
CA PRO A 129 -5.62 2.15 -30.52
C PRO A 129 -5.16 0.68 -30.42
#